data_AF-A0A7V9H3X9-F1
#
_entry.id   AF-A0A7V9H3X9-F1
#
_cell.length_a   1.000
_cell.length_b   1.000
_cell.length_c   1.000
_cell.angle_alpha   90.00
_cell.angle_beta   90.00
_cell.angle_gamma   90.00
#
_symmetry.space_group_name_H-M   'P 1'
#
loop_
_entity.id
_entity.type
_entity.pdbx_description
1 polymer ?
#
loop_
_entity_poly.entity_id
_entity_poly.type
_entity_poly.pdbx_seq_one_letter_code
_entity_poly.pdbx_strand_id
1 'polypeptide(L)'
;ELSGKNSIKAKAAELGIDAGDATKILSAIKRREYEGYHYEAADASLALLIGRTAGEDTPLFELETFRIISEKRADGRTTTEATIKLSVREQRVISTAEGNGPVNALDKALREAIGPHYPELKEIHLSNYKVRILDEHRATAATTRVLIDSTDGKRVWGAVGVGENIIEASWQALVDGLEYGVNGIEKRI
;
A
#
# COMPACT_ATOMS: atom_id res chain seq x y z
N GLU A 1 21.40 -19.42 -5.44
CA GLU A 1 21.34 -17.96 -5.73
C GLU A 1 20.94 -17.62 -7.16
N LEU A 2 21.47 -18.28 -8.20
CA LEU A 2 21.08 -18.02 -9.60
C LEU A 2 19.57 -18.18 -9.88
N SER A 3 18.94 -19.21 -9.30
CA SER A 3 17.50 -19.46 -9.49
C SER A 3 16.64 -18.26 -9.05
N GLY A 4 16.91 -17.68 -7.87
CA GLY A 4 16.18 -16.50 -7.38
C GLY A 4 16.36 -15.25 -8.24
N LYS A 5 17.56 -15.03 -8.79
CA LYS A 5 17.83 -13.90 -9.70
C LYS A 5 17.06 -14.04 -11.02
N ASN A 6 17.00 -15.25 -11.57
CA ASN A 6 16.24 -15.53 -12.79
C ASN A 6 14.74 -15.36 -12.56
N SER A 7 14.21 -15.84 -11.42
CA SER A 7 12.80 -15.63 -11.06
C SER A 7 12.45 -14.15 -10.93
N ILE A 8 13.33 -13.34 -10.32
CA ILE A 8 13.13 -11.88 -10.22
C ILE A 8 13.10 -11.23 -11.61
N LYS A 9 14.05 -11.58 -12.49
CA LYS A 9 14.08 -11.03 -13.85
C LYS A 9 12.83 -11.42 -14.65
N ALA A 10 12.39 -12.67 -14.52
CA ALA A 10 11.16 -13.13 -15.16
C ALA A 10 9.95 -12.35 -14.62
N LYS A 11 9.85 -12.17 -13.30
CA LYS A 11 8.75 -11.43 -12.69
C LYS A 11 8.75 -9.95 -13.06
N ALA A 12 9.92 -9.30 -13.06
CA ALA A 12 10.05 -7.91 -13.49
C ALA A 12 9.62 -7.74 -14.96
N ALA A 13 10.00 -8.69 -15.84
CA ALA A 13 9.57 -8.69 -17.22
C ALA A 13 8.05 -8.87 -17.38
N GLU A 14 7.41 -9.76 -16.59
CA GLU A 14 5.94 -9.89 -16.55
C GLU A 14 5.24 -8.58 -16.13
N LEU A 15 5.89 -7.82 -15.25
CA LEU A 15 5.39 -6.54 -14.72
C LEU A 15 5.78 -5.34 -15.59
N GLY A 16 6.58 -5.54 -16.66
CA GLY A 16 7.08 -4.47 -17.52
C GLY A 16 8.03 -3.49 -16.82
N ILE A 17 8.88 -3.99 -15.93
CA ILE A 17 9.88 -3.23 -15.14
C ILE A 17 11.28 -3.71 -15.49
N ASP A 18 12.26 -2.80 -15.64
CA ASP A 18 13.66 -3.21 -15.72
C ASP A 18 14.15 -3.64 -14.32
N ALA A 19 14.56 -4.90 -14.20
CA ALA A 19 15.09 -5.44 -12.95
C ALA A 19 16.46 -4.86 -12.56
N GLY A 20 17.15 -4.15 -13.46
CA GLY A 20 18.49 -3.60 -13.21
C GLY A 20 19.43 -4.62 -12.55
N ASP A 21 19.96 -4.27 -11.37
CA ASP A 21 20.71 -5.22 -10.54
C ASP A 21 19.79 -6.11 -9.70
N ALA A 22 19.43 -7.26 -10.28
CA ALA A 22 18.63 -8.29 -9.62
C ALA A 22 19.20 -8.78 -8.27
N THR A 23 20.49 -8.56 -7.98
CA THR A 23 21.10 -8.91 -6.68
C THR A 23 20.63 -7.98 -5.56
N LYS A 24 20.49 -6.68 -5.87
CA LYS A 24 19.95 -5.69 -4.93
C LYS A 24 18.48 -5.97 -4.64
N ILE A 25 17.71 -6.28 -5.67
CA ILE A 25 16.29 -6.64 -5.54
C ILE A 25 16.14 -7.90 -4.67
N LEU A 26 16.90 -8.96 -4.95
CA LEU A 26 16.84 -10.19 -4.17
C LEU A 26 17.16 -9.94 -2.68
N SER A 27 18.16 -9.09 -2.41
CA SER A 27 18.51 -8.70 -1.05
C SER A 27 17.40 -7.91 -0.36
N ALA A 28 16.74 -6.99 -1.08
CA ALA A 28 15.63 -6.21 -0.57
C ALA A 28 14.40 -7.07 -0.25
N ILE A 29 14.07 -8.03 -1.13
CA ILE A 29 12.99 -9.01 -0.92
C ILE A 29 13.27 -9.82 0.34
N LYS A 30 14.46 -10.45 0.44
CA LYS A 30 14.83 -11.27 1.61
C LYS A 30 14.75 -10.49 2.93
N ARG A 31 15.19 -9.23 2.93
CA ARG A 31 15.10 -8.37 4.11
C ARG A 31 13.64 -8.14 4.51
N ARG A 32 12.78 -7.79 3.56
CA ARG A 32 11.35 -7.59 3.81
C ARG A 32 10.66 -8.87 4.25
N GLU A 33 10.99 -10.03 3.67
CA GLU A 33 10.45 -11.32 4.09
C GLU A 33 10.82 -11.64 5.54
N TYR A 34 12.06 -11.31 5.96
CA TYR A 34 12.48 -11.43 7.37
C TYR A 34 11.69 -10.51 8.30
N GLU A 35 11.31 -9.32 7.84
CA GLU A 35 10.43 -8.39 8.56
C GLU A 35 8.96 -8.87 8.60
N GLY A 36 8.65 -9.95 7.89
CA GLY A 36 7.34 -10.57 7.86
C GLY A 36 6.50 -10.22 6.64
N TYR A 37 7.07 -9.68 5.56
CA TYR A 37 6.37 -9.53 4.28
C TYR A 37 6.17 -10.89 3.59
N HIS A 38 5.16 -10.98 2.74
CA HIS A 38 4.90 -12.17 1.93
C HIS A 38 4.33 -11.77 0.58
N TYR A 39 5.17 -11.89 -0.46
CA TYR A 39 4.90 -11.31 -1.78
C TYR A 39 4.13 -12.23 -2.74
N GLU A 40 3.87 -13.51 -2.38
CA GLU A 40 3.13 -14.43 -3.27
C GLU A 40 1.71 -13.92 -3.59
N ALA A 41 1.07 -13.24 -2.63
CA ALA A 41 -0.25 -12.63 -2.77
C ALA A 41 -0.21 -11.09 -2.81
N ALA A 42 0.97 -10.49 -3.03
CA ALA A 42 1.16 -9.04 -2.99
C ALA A 42 1.99 -8.55 -4.18
N ASP A 43 1.47 -8.78 -5.39
CA ASP A 43 2.11 -8.45 -6.66
C ASP A 43 2.32 -6.95 -6.84
N ALA A 44 1.40 -6.10 -6.36
CA ALA A 44 1.59 -4.64 -6.38
C ALA A 44 2.77 -4.20 -5.52
N SER A 45 2.82 -4.62 -4.25
CA SER A 45 3.95 -4.29 -3.36
C SER A 45 5.27 -4.86 -3.88
N LEU A 46 5.26 -6.03 -4.51
CA LEU A 46 6.46 -6.60 -5.14
C LEU A 46 6.91 -5.76 -6.34
N ALA A 47 5.99 -5.36 -7.21
CA ALA A 47 6.28 -4.54 -8.38
C ALA A 47 6.89 -3.18 -7.98
N LEU A 48 6.28 -2.51 -7.00
CA LEU A 48 6.79 -1.25 -6.47
C LEU A 48 8.17 -1.43 -5.81
N LEU A 49 8.39 -2.52 -5.05
CA LEU A 49 9.72 -2.81 -4.49
C LEU A 49 10.79 -2.96 -5.58
N ILE A 50 10.48 -3.69 -6.66
CA ILE A 50 11.37 -3.86 -7.82
C ILE A 50 11.66 -2.49 -8.45
N GLY A 51 10.63 -1.73 -8.80
CA GLY A 51 10.76 -0.40 -9.43
C GLY A 51 11.56 0.59 -8.57
N ARG A 52 11.26 0.69 -7.27
CA ARG A 52 12.01 1.53 -6.32
C ARG A 52 13.48 1.13 -6.23
N THR A 53 13.78 -0.16 -6.26
CA THR A 53 15.15 -0.67 -6.19
C THR A 53 15.91 -0.43 -7.51
N ALA A 54 15.20 -0.42 -8.65
CA ALA A 54 15.75 -0.13 -9.96
C ALA A 54 15.90 1.39 -10.24
N GLY A 55 15.25 2.24 -9.43
CA GLY A 55 15.26 3.70 -9.59
C GLY A 55 14.22 4.22 -10.58
N GLU A 56 13.18 3.43 -10.87
CA GLU A 56 12.13 3.76 -11.84
C GLU A 56 10.83 4.26 -11.19
N ASP A 57 10.78 4.39 -9.87
CA ASP A 57 9.53 4.68 -9.15
C ASP A 57 9.34 6.18 -8.88
N THR A 58 8.13 6.66 -9.16
CA THR A 58 7.68 8.02 -8.82
C THR A 58 6.46 7.88 -7.92
N PRO A 59 6.59 8.13 -6.61
CA PRO A 59 5.47 8.08 -5.69
C PRO A 59 4.35 9.03 -6.11
N LEU A 60 3.10 8.66 -5.87
CA LEU A 60 1.96 9.55 -6.18
C LEU A 60 1.97 10.83 -5.35
N PHE A 61 2.51 10.74 -4.13
CA PHE A 61 2.55 11.83 -3.15
C PHE A 61 3.62 11.52 -2.09
N GLU A 62 4.03 12.53 -1.32
CA GLU A 62 4.82 12.33 -0.11
C GLU A 62 3.96 12.60 1.12
N LEU A 63 3.82 11.61 2.00
CA LEU A 63 3.10 11.78 3.26
C LEU A 63 3.90 12.68 4.22
N GLU A 64 3.30 13.75 4.73
CA GLU A 64 3.85 14.46 5.89
C GLU A 64 3.38 13.80 7.19
N THR A 65 2.06 13.66 7.35
CA THR A 65 1.45 13.07 8.56
C THR A 65 0.05 12.55 8.25
N PHE A 66 -0.40 11.53 8.99
CA PHE A 66 -1.82 11.30 9.19
C PHE A 66 -2.15 11.27 10.67
N ARG A 67 -3.39 11.62 11.01
CA ARG A 67 -3.97 11.51 12.34
C ARG A 67 -5.31 10.82 12.22
N ILE A 68 -5.60 9.92 13.15
CA ILE A 68 -6.91 9.28 13.25
C ILE A 68 -7.48 9.54 14.64
N ILE A 69 -8.76 9.89 14.68
CA ILE A 69 -9.54 10.05 15.90
C ILE A 69 -10.70 9.06 15.81
N SER A 70 -10.85 8.22 16.82
CA SER A 70 -12.01 7.33 16.97
C SER A 70 -12.69 7.63 18.29
N GLU A 71 -13.98 7.97 18.22
CA GLU A 71 -14.80 8.27 19.38
C GLU A 71 -15.86 7.19 19.55
N LYS A 72 -15.92 6.58 20.73
CA LYS A 72 -17.05 5.75 21.16
C LYS A 72 -17.91 6.59 22.09
N ARG A 73 -19.10 6.94 21.62
CA ARG A 73 -20.07 7.75 22.38
C ARG A 73 -20.86 6.87 23.35
N ALA A 74 -21.33 7.47 24.44
CA ALA A 74 -22.15 6.80 25.45
C ALA A 74 -23.48 6.27 24.87
N ASP A 75 -23.98 6.87 23.79
CA ASP A 75 -25.15 6.41 23.03
C ASP A 75 -24.87 5.22 22.11
N GLY A 76 -23.65 4.67 22.13
CA GLY A 76 -23.25 3.50 21.37
C GLY A 76 -22.76 3.83 19.95
N ARG A 77 -22.85 5.07 19.47
CA ARG A 77 -22.30 5.46 18.16
C ARG A 77 -20.77 5.46 18.20
N THR A 78 -20.17 4.97 17.13
CA THR A 78 -18.73 5.08 16.89
C THR A 78 -18.53 5.99 15.69
N THR A 79 -17.69 7.01 15.83
CA THR A 79 -17.25 7.84 14.71
C THR A 79 -15.75 7.68 14.56
N THR A 80 -15.28 7.61 13.31
CA THR A 80 -13.86 7.61 13.00
C THR A 80 -13.58 8.65 11.93
N GLU A 81 -12.64 9.54 12.24
CA GLU A 81 -12.16 10.59 11.36
C GLU A 81 -10.66 10.41 11.12
N ALA A 82 -10.21 10.61 9.88
CA ALA A 82 -8.81 10.69 9.55
C ALA A 82 -8.50 12.05 8.92
N THR A 83 -7.39 12.66 9.34
CA THR A 83 -6.81 13.86 8.73
C THR A 83 -5.44 13.51 8.17
N ILE A 84 -5.20 13.78 6.88
CA ILE A 84 -3.94 13.55 6.18
C ILE A 84 -3.35 14.88 5.74
N LYS A 85 -2.03 15.01 5.87
CA LYS A 85 -1.22 16.09 5.29
C LYS A 85 -0.18 15.45 4.38
N LEU A 86 -0.11 15.90 3.14
CA LEU A 86 0.80 15.35 2.14
C LEU A 86 1.21 16.42 1.12
N SER A 87 2.26 16.16 0.36
CA SER A 87 2.60 16.88 -0.86
C SER A 87 2.27 16.03 -2.08
N VAL A 88 1.63 16.61 -3.09
CA VAL A 88 1.33 15.96 -4.37
C VAL A 88 1.63 16.96 -5.48
N ARG A 89 2.50 16.59 -6.42
CA ARG A 89 2.97 17.48 -7.51
C ARG A 89 3.38 18.88 -7.01
N GLU A 90 4.23 18.91 -5.97
CA GLU A 90 4.73 20.13 -5.30
C GLU A 90 3.65 20.96 -4.57
N GLN A 91 2.41 20.49 -4.50
CA GLN A 91 1.32 21.14 -3.78
C GLN A 91 1.06 20.46 -2.45
N ARG A 92 1.08 21.24 -1.37
CA ARG A 92 0.73 20.76 -0.04
C ARG A 92 -0.79 20.71 0.13
N VAL A 93 -1.30 19.54 0.48
CA VAL A 93 -2.75 19.29 0.66
C VAL A 93 -3.01 18.78 2.07
N ILE A 94 -4.10 19.25 2.67
CA ILE A 94 -4.66 18.73 3.92
C ILE A 94 -6.08 18.26 3.61
N SER A 95 -6.39 17.03 4.00
CA SER A 95 -7.72 16.44 3.77
C SER A 95 -8.20 15.71 5.02
N THR A 96 -9.49 15.79 5.29
CA THR A 96 -10.13 15.16 6.45
C THR A 96 -11.41 14.48 6.01
N ALA A 97 -11.56 13.19 6.36
CA ALA A 97 -12.74 12.41 6.03
C ALA A 97 -13.19 11.51 7.17
N GLU A 98 -14.51 11.27 7.24
CA GLU A 98 -15.13 10.30 8.15
C GLU A 98 -15.32 8.94 7.46
N GLY A 99 -15.14 7.87 8.23
CA GLY A 99 -15.30 6.51 7.76
C GLY A 99 -15.89 5.59 8.80
N ASN A 100 -16.28 4.39 8.35
CA ASN A 100 -16.79 3.33 9.23
C ASN A 100 -15.71 2.74 10.17
N GLY A 101 -14.46 3.17 9.99
CA GLY A 101 -13.29 2.77 10.77
C GLY A 101 -12.03 3.47 10.26
N PRO A 102 -10.88 3.28 10.92
CA PRO A 102 -9.65 4.03 10.67
C PRO A 102 -9.15 3.92 9.23
N VAL A 103 -9.14 2.70 8.69
CA VAL A 103 -8.65 2.44 7.33
C VAL A 103 -9.58 3.05 6.28
N ASN A 104 -10.90 2.98 6.49
CA ASN A 104 -11.85 3.58 5.55
C ASN A 104 -11.81 5.12 5.60
N ALA A 105 -11.62 5.72 6.77
CA ALA A 105 -11.44 7.15 6.90
C ALA A 105 -10.14 7.62 6.22
N LEU A 106 -9.04 6.89 6.40
CA LEU A 106 -7.77 7.15 5.70
C LEU A 106 -7.90 7.06 4.18
N ASP A 107 -8.53 6.00 3.67
CA ASP A 107 -8.74 5.80 2.23
C ASP A 107 -9.53 6.97 1.61
N LYS A 108 -10.62 7.39 2.24
CA LYS A 108 -11.39 8.54 1.78
C LYS A 108 -10.59 9.84 1.83
N ALA A 109 -9.93 10.14 2.95
CA ALA A 109 -9.14 11.36 3.10
C ALA A 109 -8.00 11.42 2.07
N LEU A 110 -7.35 10.28 1.81
CA LEU A 110 -6.30 10.18 0.79
C LEU A 110 -6.87 10.42 -0.60
N ARG A 111 -7.96 9.74 -0.98
CA ARG A 111 -8.61 9.91 -2.28
C ARG A 111 -9.09 11.34 -2.51
N GLU A 112 -9.59 12.02 -1.48
CA GLU A 112 -9.93 13.44 -1.56
C GLU A 112 -8.69 14.32 -1.77
N ALA A 113 -7.56 13.99 -1.14
CA ALA A 113 -6.32 14.76 -1.27
C ALA A 113 -5.66 14.64 -2.64
N ILE A 114 -5.56 13.42 -3.18
CA ILE A 114 -4.80 13.16 -4.43
C ILE A 114 -5.68 12.91 -5.65
N GLY A 115 -6.98 12.66 -5.48
CA GLY A 115 -7.93 12.41 -6.55
C GLY A 115 -8.02 13.49 -7.64
N PRO A 116 -7.88 14.79 -7.33
CA PRO A 116 -7.80 15.83 -8.35
C PRO A 116 -6.60 15.68 -9.30
N HIS A 117 -5.51 15.05 -8.84
CA HIS A 117 -4.29 14.82 -9.62
C HIS A 117 -4.26 13.46 -10.32
N TYR A 118 -5.06 12.50 -9.83
CA TYR A 118 -5.15 11.13 -10.33
C TYR A 118 -6.62 10.69 -10.45
N PRO A 119 -7.36 11.15 -11.49
CA PRO A 119 -8.75 10.79 -11.71
C PRO A 119 -9.01 9.28 -11.83
N GLU A 120 -7.99 8.51 -12.22
CA GLU A 120 -7.97 7.06 -12.35
C GLU A 120 -8.33 6.34 -11.05
N LEU A 121 -8.10 6.99 -9.89
CA LEU A 121 -8.46 6.45 -8.58
C LEU A 121 -9.96 6.15 -8.47
N LYS A 122 -10.82 6.81 -9.25
CA LYS A 122 -12.27 6.54 -9.27
C LYS A 122 -12.60 5.13 -9.74
N GLU A 123 -11.76 4.56 -10.60
CA GLU A 123 -11.94 3.22 -11.15
C GLU A 123 -11.35 2.14 -10.23
N ILE A 124 -10.55 2.53 -9.23
CA ILE A 124 -9.86 1.60 -8.33
C ILE A 124 -10.65 1.41 -7.04
N HIS A 125 -11.01 0.17 -6.75
CA HIS A 125 -11.76 -0.21 -5.55
C HIS A 125 -11.03 -1.27 -4.73
N LEU A 126 -11.11 -1.16 -3.40
CA LEU A 126 -10.67 -2.23 -2.50
C LEU A 126 -11.71 -3.35 -2.53
N SER A 127 -11.26 -4.57 -2.80
CA SER A 127 -12.11 -5.76 -2.94
C SER A 127 -11.95 -6.76 -1.80
N ASN A 128 -10.85 -6.69 -1.04
CA ASN A 128 -10.56 -7.60 0.06
C ASN A 128 -9.64 -6.94 1.09
N TYR A 129 -9.80 -7.32 2.36
CA TYR A 129 -8.97 -6.85 3.47
C TYR A 129 -8.76 -8.01 4.44
N LYS A 130 -7.49 -8.42 4.63
CA LYS A 130 -7.12 -9.56 5.47
C LYS A 130 -5.99 -9.19 6.41
N VAL A 131 -6.10 -9.65 7.64
CA VAL A 131 -5.12 -9.41 8.71
C VAL A 131 -4.60 -10.73 9.23
N ARG A 132 -3.28 -10.85 9.39
CA ARG A 132 -2.60 -12.00 9.99
C ARG A 132 -1.66 -11.51 11.09
N ILE A 133 -1.74 -12.14 12.25
CA ILE A 133 -0.80 -11.93 13.35
C ILE A 133 0.37 -12.89 13.14
N LEU A 134 1.61 -12.38 13.15
CA LEU A 134 2.81 -13.19 12.87
C LEU A 134 3.47 -13.72 14.13
N ASP A 135 3.47 -12.94 15.22
CA ASP A 135 4.05 -13.32 16.52
C ASP A 135 2.99 -13.22 17.62
N GLU A 136 2.19 -14.29 17.75
CA GLU A 136 1.07 -14.34 18.71
C GLU A 136 1.53 -14.22 20.17
N HIS A 137 2.82 -14.46 20.47
CA HIS A 137 3.36 -14.43 21.83
C HIS A 137 3.50 -13.02 22.41
N ARG A 138 3.48 -11.98 21.57
CA ARG A 138 3.59 -10.57 21.99
C ARG A 138 2.24 -9.88 22.22
N ALA A 139 1.13 -10.61 22.18
CA ALA A 139 -0.22 -10.10 22.38
C ALA A 139 -0.50 -8.82 21.55
N THR A 140 -0.74 -7.67 22.17
CA THR A 140 -1.05 -6.41 21.46
C THR A 140 0.15 -5.77 20.77
N ALA A 141 1.38 -6.23 21.05
CA ALA A 141 2.60 -5.81 20.37
C ALA A 141 3.03 -6.79 19.27
N ALA A 142 2.12 -7.68 18.86
CA ALA A 142 2.41 -8.64 17.81
C ALA A 142 2.54 -7.97 16.44
N THR A 143 3.57 -8.36 15.69
CA THR A 143 3.72 -7.95 14.31
C THR A 143 2.52 -8.43 13.50
N THR A 144 1.87 -7.48 12.83
CA THR A 144 0.69 -7.70 12.01
C THR A 144 1.05 -7.56 10.54
N ARG A 145 0.58 -8.50 9.73
CA ARG A 145 0.61 -8.45 8.26
C ARG A 145 -0.79 -8.15 7.76
N VAL A 146 -0.93 -7.08 6.99
CA VAL A 146 -2.17 -6.68 6.34
C VAL A 146 -2.05 -6.91 4.84
N LEU A 147 -3.03 -7.58 4.26
CA LEU A 147 -3.17 -7.79 2.83
C LEU A 147 -4.43 -7.07 2.34
N ILE A 148 -4.29 -6.23 1.32
CA ILE A 148 -5.38 -5.52 0.66
C ILE A 148 -5.39 -5.92 -0.80
N ASP A 149 -6.52 -6.43 -1.29
CA ASP A 149 -6.71 -6.64 -2.73
C ASP A 149 -7.47 -5.44 -3.31
N SER A 150 -6.98 -4.88 -4.40
CA SER A 150 -7.61 -3.79 -5.15
C SER A 150 -7.95 -4.25 -6.58
N THR A 151 -8.90 -3.57 -7.21
CA THR A 151 -9.35 -3.89 -8.58
C THR A 151 -9.74 -2.64 -9.37
N ASP A 152 -9.51 -2.67 -10.68
CA ASP A 152 -10.00 -1.71 -11.69
C ASP A 152 -11.27 -2.23 -12.41
N GLY A 153 -11.92 -3.27 -11.86
CA GLY A 153 -13.01 -4.00 -12.50
C GLY A 153 -12.59 -5.00 -13.58
N LYS A 154 -11.32 -5.02 -13.99
CA LYS A 154 -10.77 -5.96 -14.99
C LYS A 154 -9.74 -6.91 -14.39
N ARG A 155 -8.89 -6.39 -13.51
CA ARG A 155 -7.81 -7.13 -12.83
C ARG A 155 -7.93 -6.93 -11.33
N VAL A 156 -7.37 -7.88 -10.59
CA VAL A 156 -7.21 -7.80 -9.14
C VAL A 156 -5.72 -7.88 -8.84
N TRP A 157 -5.25 -7.04 -7.92
CA TRP A 157 -3.87 -7.06 -7.45
C TRP A 157 -3.86 -6.91 -5.93
N GLY A 158 -2.89 -7.55 -5.30
CA GLY A 158 -2.70 -7.55 -3.86
C GLY A 158 -1.54 -6.63 -3.46
N ALA A 159 -1.70 -5.98 -2.31
CA ALA A 159 -0.66 -5.21 -1.64
C ALA A 159 -0.53 -5.64 -0.18
N VAL A 160 0.67 -5.54 0.36
CA VAL A 160 1.00 -5.99 1.72
C VAL A 160 1.68 -4.88 2.52
N GLY A 161 1.29 -4.76 3.77
CA GLY A 161 1.97 -3.94 4.76
C GLY A 161 2.20 -4.73 6.03
N VAL A 162 3.28 -4.42 6.73
CA VAL A 162 3.70 -5.16 7.93
C VAL A 162 4.18 -4.20 8.99
N GLY A 163 3.72 -4.40 10.22
CA GLY A 163 4.15 -3.62 11.37
C GLY A 163 3.44 -4.02 12.66
N GLU A 164 3.98 -3.55 13.79
CA GLU A 164 3.33 -3.72 15.10
C GLU A 164 2.03 -2.92 15.21
N ASN A 165 1.92 -1.82 14.46
CA ASN A 165 0.71 -1.01 14.37
C ASN A 165 -0.11 -1.42 13.13
N ILE A 166 -1.30 -1.97 13.36
CA ILE A 166 -2.22 -2.41 12.30
C ILE A 166 -2.66 -1.27 11.36
N ILE A 167 -2.80 -0.04 11.87
CA ILE A 167 -3.19 1.12 11.06
C ILE A 167 -2.07 1.47 10.09
N GLU A 168 -0.82 1.44 10.56
CA GLU A 168 0.36 1.69 9.73
C GLU A 168 0.57 0.59 8.69
N ALA A 169 0.42 -0.68 9.07
CA ALA A 169 0.46 -1.79 8.13
C ALA A 169 -0.66 -1.69 7.08
N SER A 170 -1.86 -1.25 7.48
CA SER A 170 -2.97 -1.01 6.55
C SER A 170 -2.69 0.15 5.60
N TRP A 171 -2.08 1.23 6.11
CA TRP A 171 -1.67 2.38 5.32
C TRP A 171 -0.68 1.99 4.23
N GLN A 172 0.36 1.24 4.57
CA GLN A 172 1.35 0.73 3.61
C GLN A 172 0.69 -0.09 2.50
N ALA A 173 -0.15 -1.07 2.86
CA ALA A 173 -0.86 -1.89 1.89
C ALA A 173 -1.82 -1.06 1.01
N LEU A 174 -2.52 -0.09 1.60
CA LEU A 174 -3.43 0.78 0.88
C LEU A 174 -2.70 1.63 -0.16
N VAL A 175 -1.61 2.30 0.24
CA VAL A 175 -0.84 3.17 -0.64
C VAL A 175 -0.22 2.37 -1.79
N ASP A 176 0.42 1.23 -1.50
CA ASP A 176 0.99 0.37 -2.53
C ASP A 176 -0.09 -0.12 -3.52
N GLY A 177 -1.28 -0.47 -3.02
CA GLY A 177 -2.41 -0.89 -3.85
C GLY A 177 -2.90 0.22 -4.79
N LEU A 178 -3.02 1.45 -4.29
CA LEU A 178 -3.46 2.59 -5.10
C LEU A 178 -2.39 3.03 -6.10
N GLU A 179 -1.13 3.13 -5.66
CA GLU A 179 0.01 3.53 -6.49
C GLU A 179 0.23 2.58 -7.66
N TYR A 180 0.22 1.27 -7.41
CA TYR A 180 0.31 0.29 -8.48
C TYR A 180 -0.87 0.38 -9.48
N GLY A 181 -2.08 0.60 -8.97
CA GLY A 181 -3.27 0.76 -9.81
C GLY A 181 -3.18 1.99 -10.73
N VAL A 182 -2.80 3.15 -10.19
CA VAL A 182 -2.67 4.40 -10.96
C VAL A 182 -1.55 4.28 -11.99
N ASN A 183 -0.35 3.85 -11.57
CA ASN A 183 0.80 3.69 -12.46
C ASN A 183 0.51 2.67 -13.59
N GLY A 184 -0.23 1.61 -13.27
CA GLY A 184 -0.65 0.61 -14.24
C GLY A 184 -1.70 1.09 -15.24
N ILE A 185 -2.48 2.13 -14.92
CA ILE A 185 -3.44 2.76 -15.84
C ILE A 185 -2.74 3.80 -16.72
N GLU A 186 -1.87 4.65 -16.15
CA GLU A 186 -1.10 5.63 -16.94
C GLU A 186 -0.26 4.97 -18.03
N LYS A 187 0.40 3.84 -17.74
CA LYS A 187 1.18 3.09 -18.76
C LYS A 187 0.35 2.48 -19.90
N ARG A 188 -0.98 2.55 -19.86
CA ARG A 188 -1.89 2.00 -20.89
C ARG A 188 -2.46 3.07 -21.82
N ILE A 189 -2.23 4.34 -21.53
CA ILE A 189 -2.66 5.51 -22.32
C ILE A 189 -1.49 5.98 -23.17
#